data_AF-A0A4S9LPT7-F1
#
_entry.id   AF-A0A4S9LPT7-F1
#
_cell.length_a   1.000
_cell.length_b   1.000
_cell.length_c   1.000
_cell.angle_alpha   90.00
_cell.angle_beta   90.00
_cell.angle_gamma   90.00
#
_symmetry.space_group_name_H-M   'P 1'
#
loop_
_entity.id
_entity.type
_entity.pdbx_description
1 polymer ?
#
loop_
_entity_poly.entity_id
_entity_poly.type
_entity_poly.pdbx_seq_one_letter_code
_entity_poly.pdbx_strand_id
1 'polypeptide(L)'
;MTTQKQNLQQPDGLTPNFAIETDRLILLPTPLAIDVEAYRDLYASLHRMHEFTAMAFGEPWGVKDWTISSVREIIAREVARSWKVRGMGDFAIGLRTEHQNLEHDNDVREHGFKIAEAGVQRLEDVRWIGYVGIRDATTTSMLNEPTAVPSTRAWQEMVELRYGFHPDAWGKGFGTEAAKVVMAWGQQEEGVQRFIAETERENRGSGGVLGKLGFTEIEEGIEIIWGMDGTKEWERRI
;
A
#
# COMPACT_ATOMS: atom_id res chain seq x y z
N MET A 1 -1.72 11.44 25.59
CA MET A 1 -2.49 10.35 26.24
C MET A 1 -2.09 9.08 25.53
N THR A 2 -1.55 8.12 26.28
CA THR A 2 -0.86 6.94 25.74
C THR A 2 -1.89 5.84 25.49
N THR A 3 -2.48 5.81 24.29
CA THR A 3 -3.47 4.80 23.93
C THR A 3 -2.75 3.50 23.56
N GLN A 4 -2.97 2.47 24.38
CA GLN A 4 -2.74 1.03 24.17
C GLN A 4 -1.92 0.58 22.93
N LYS A 5 -0.58 0.58 23.01
CA LYS A 5 0.27 -0.22 22.10
C LYS A 5 0.27 -1.73 22.41
N GLN A 6 -0.47 -2.20 23.43
CA GLN A 6 -0.25 -3.53 24.00
C GLN A 6 -0.91 -4.72 23.25
N ASN A 7 -1.63 -4.52 22.14
CA ASN A 7 -2.33 -5.64 21.46
C ASN A 7 -2.29 -5.65 19.91
N LEU A 8 -1.45 -4.80 19.30
CA LEU A 8 -1.38 -4.67 17.83
C LEU A 8 -0.38 -5.61 17.16
N GLN A 9 0.15 -6.58 17.90
CA GLN A 9 1.04 -7.65 17.41
C GLN A 9 0.54 -9.00 17.89
N GLN A 10 0.71 -10.02 17.06
CA GLN A 10 0.50 -11.42 17.42
C GLN A 10 1.54 -11.86 18.47
N PRO A 11 1.33 -13.00 19.15
CA PRO A 11 2.28 -13.53 20.15
C PRO A 11 3.70 -13.79 19.63
N ASP A 12 3.89 -13.89 18.30
CA ASP A 12 5.20 -14.03 17.67
C ASP A 12 6.03 -12.73 17.65
N GLY A 13 5.42 -11.59 17.99
CA GLY A 13 6.04 -10.26 17.99
C GLY A 13 6.42 -9.72 16.60
N LEU A 14 6.10 -10.46 15.54
CA LEU A 14 6.51 -10.17 14.16
C LEU A 14 5.32 -9.91 13.24
N THR A 15 4.16 -10.47 13.57
CA THR A 15 2.95 -10.34 12.77
C THR A 15 2.07 -9.24 13.38
N PRO A 16 1.72 -8.17 12.64
CA PRO A 16 0.75 -7.18 13.10
C PRO A 16 -0.61 -7.86 13.33
N ASN A 17 -1.35 -7.38 14.34
CA ASN A 17 -2.70 -7.83 14.68
C ASN A 17 -3.71 -6.67 14.58
N PHE A 18 -3.64 -5.91 13.49
CA PHE A 18 -4.52 -4.76 13.30
C PHE A 18 -5.04 -4.64 11.87
N ALA A 19 -6.13 -3.91 11.72
CA ALA A 19 -6.64 -3.40 10.46
C ALA A 19 -6.87 -1.90 10.60
N ILE A 20 -6.74 -1.17 9.49
CA ILE A 20 -7.12 0.23 9.42
C ILE A 20 -8.50 0.32 8.79
N GLU A 21 -9.41 1.02 9.44
CA GLU A 21 -10.77 1.23 8.98
C GLU A 21 -10.99 2.70 8.61
N THR A 22 -11.65 2.92 7.49
CA THR A 22 -12.05 4.23 6.96
C THR A 22 -13.56 4.22 6.69
N ASP A 23 -14.15 5.32 6.24
CA ASP A 23 -15.59 5.35 5.90
C ASP A 23 -16.01 4.23 4.95
N ARG A 24 -15.18 3.89 3.96
CA ARG A 24 -15.55 2.93 2.90
C ARG A 24 -14.66 1.69 2.83
N LEU A 25 -13.47 1.76 3.41
CA LEU A 25 -12.43 0.75 3.23
C LEU A 25 -11.98 0.11 4.54
N ILE A 26 -11.62 -1.16 4.44
CA ILE A 26 -10.77 -1.88 5.39
C ILE A 26 -9.41 -2.12 4.72
N LEU A 27 -8.34 -1.80 5.43
CA LEU A 27 -6.96 -2.04 5.04
C LEU A 27 -6.35 -3.08 5.98
N LEU A 28 -6.02 -4.25 5.44
CA LEU A 28 -5.46 -5.37 6.21
C LEU A 28 -3.99 -5.56 5.86
N PRO A 29 -3.05 -5.48 6.83
CA PRO A 29 -1.63 -5.75 6.60
C PRO A 29 -1.39 -7.07 5.86
N THR A 30 -0.47 -7.10 4.91
CA THR A 30 -0.12 -8.33 4.16
C THR A 30 0.32 -9.53 5.01
N PRO A 31 0.94 -9.38 6.21
CA PRO A 31 1.20 -10.51 7.10
C PRO A 31 -0.07 -11.26 7.54
N LEU A 32 -1.22 -10.59 7.54
CA LEU A 32 -2.53 -11.19 7.81
C LEU A 32 -3.26 -11.54 6.50
N ALA A 33 -3.26 -10.62 5.53
CA ALA A 33 -3.99 -10.79 4.27
C ALA A 33 -3.46 -11.95 3.42
N ILE A 34 -2.19 -12.35 3.60
CA ILE A 34 -1.58 -13.49 2.90
C ILE A 34 -2.35 -14.81 3.08
N ASP A 35 -3.04 -14.99 4.20
CA ASP A 35 -3.82 -16.19 4.48
C ASP A 35 -5.30 -16.06 4.10
N VAL A 36 -5.74 -14.89 3.61
CA VAL A 36 -7.08 -14.67 3.08
C VAL A 36 -7.14 -15.11 1.61
N GLU A 37 -7.83 -16.24 1.35
CA GLU A 37 -7.92 -16.81 0.00
C GLU A 37 -8.54 -15.86 -1.02
N ALA A 38 -9.64 -15.18 -0.67
CA ALA A 38 -10.31 -14.23 -1.56
C ALA A 38 -9.41 -13.04 -1.94
N TYR A 39 -8.52 -12.60 -1.04
CA TYR A 39 -7.54 -11.57 -1.37
C TYR A 39 -6.46 -12.10 -2.33
N ARG A 40 -5.97 -13.32 -2.09
CA ARG A 40 -5.00 -13.93 -3.02
C ARG A 40 -5.60 -14.14 -4.42
N ASP A 41 -6.87 -14.52 -4.51
CA ASP A 41 -7.57 -14.66 -5.79
C ASP A 41 -7.71 -13.30 -6.50
N LEU A 42 -8.08 -12.23 -5.78
CA LEU A 42 -8.03 -10.88 -6.32
C LEU A 42 -6.61 -10.54 -6.82
N TYR A 43 -5.59 -10.74 -5.99
CA TYR A 43 -4.23 -10.36 -6.37
C TYR A 43 -3.76 -11.12 -7.64
N ALA A 44 -4.11 -12.40 -7.76
CA ALA A 44 -3.89 -13.18 -8.99
C ALA A 44 -4.67 -12.59 -10.18
N SER A 45 -5.94 -12.21 -9.98
CA SER A 45 -6.77 -11.65 -11.06
C SER A 45 -6.25 -10.32 -11.58
N LEU A 46 -5.74 -9.44 -10.70
CA LEU A 46 -5.09 -8.19 -11.09
C LEU A 46 -4.00 -8.43 -12.14
N HIS A 47 -3.16 -9.44 -11.93
CA HIS A 47 -2.04 -9.71 -12.82
C HIS A 47 -2.43 -10.42 -14.12
N ARG A 48 -3.67 -10.92 -14.24
CA ARG A 48 -4.21 -11.46 -15.50
C ARG A 48 -4.85 -10.39 -16.39
N MET A 49 -5.09 -9.19 -15.88
CA MET A 49 -5.71 -8.09 -16.62
C MET A 49 -4.63 -7.20 -17.23
N HIS A 50 -4.66 -7.06 -18.56
CA HIS A 50 -3.72 -6.19 -19.28
C HIS A 50 -3.90 -4.73 -18.85
N GLU A 51 -5.13 -4.28 -18.65
CA GLU A 51 -5.45 -2.92 -18.21
C GLU A 51 -4.77 -2.59 -16.88
N PHE A 52 -4.74 -3.55 -15.95
CA PHE A 52 -4.05 -3.39 -14.68
C PHE A 52 -2.53 -3.43 -14.86
N THR A 53 -2.01 -4.46 -15.55
CA THR A 53 -0.55 -4.67 -15.60
C THR A 53 0.16 -3.61 -16.42
N ALA A 54 -0.40 -3.18 -17.56
CA ALA A 54 0.16 -2.09 -18.35
C ALA A 54 0.16 -0.77 -17.57
N MET A 55 -0.88 -0.52 -16.76
CA MET A 55 -0.96 0.66 -15.91
C MET A 55 0.02 0.63 -14.73
N ALA A 56 0.19 -0.53 -14.10
CA ALA A 56 0.95 -0.69 -12.87
C ALA A 56 2.45 -0.97 -13.08
N PHE A 57 2.83 -1.56 -14.23
CA PHE A 57 4.18 -2.05 -14.50
C PHE A 57 4.67 -1.76 -15.92
N GLY A 58 3.87 -1.07 -16.75
CA GLY A 58 4.18 -0.80 -18.15
C GLY A 58 3.90 -1.97 -19.10
N GLU A 59 3.82 -1.67 -20.40
CA GLU A 59 3.54 -2.66 -21.45
C GLU A 59 4.51 -3.86 -21.48
N PRO A 60 5.84 -3.70 -21.28
CA PRO A 60 6.78 -4.83 -21.33
C PRO A 60 6.54 -5.89 -20.24
N TRP A 61 5.85 -5.55 -19.15
CA TRP A 61 5.56 -6.49 -18.07
C TRP A 61 4.66 -7.64 -18.52
N GLY A 62 3.67 -7.35 -19.39
CA GLY A 62 2.66 -8.28 -19.84
C GLY A 62 1.73 -8.79 -18.73
N VAL A 63 0.87 -9.76 -19.02
CA VAL A 63 0.03 -10.42 -18.01
C VAL A 63 0.77 -11.61 -17.37
N LYS A 64 0.39 -11.97 -16.14
CA LYS A 64 0.88 -13.15 -15.41
C LYS A 64 -0.31 -13.99 -14.97
N ASP A 65 -0.23 -15.30 -15.20
CA ASP A 65 -1.23 -16.27 -14.75
C ASP A 65 -0.71 -17.03 -13.52
N TRP A 66 -0.69 -16.33 -12.39
CA TRP A 66 -0.22 -16.88 -11.13
C TRP A 66 -1.31 -17.71 -10.43
N THR A 67 -0.91 -18.84 -9.86
CA THR A 67 -1.79 -19.63 -8.99
C THR A 67 -1.90 -18.97 -7.61
N ILE A 68 -2.99 -19.24 -6.88
CA ILE A 68 -3.19 -18.76 -5.50
C ILE A 68 -1.99 -19.13 -4.59
N SER A 69 -1.43 -20.33 -4.76
CA SER A 69 -0.24 -20.77 -4.01
C SER A 69 0.99 -19.92 -4.34
N SER A 70 1.23 -19.63 -5.63
CA SER A 70 2.36 -18.77 -6.03
C SER A 70 2.18 -17.32 -5.57
N VAL A 71 0.95 -16.80 -5.54
CA VAL A 71 0.65 -15.49 -4.97
C VAL A 71 1.00 -15.43 -3.48
N ARG A 72 0.70 -16.49 -2.72
CA ARG A 72 1.11 -16.58 -1.31
C ARG A 72 2.63 -16.44 -1.16
N GLU A 73 3.41 -17.12 -2.00
CA GLU A 73 4.88 -17.01 -1.97
C GLU A 73 5.38 -15.62 -2.35
N ILE A 74 4.73 -14.95 -3.30
CA ILE A 74 5.06 -13.57 -3.71
C ILE A 74 4.83 -12.61 -2.54
N ILE A 75 3.66 -12.68 -1.89
CA ILE A 75 3.33 -11.84 -0.73
C ILE A 75 4.26 -12.16 0.45
N ALA A 76 4.61 -13.44 0.68
CA ALA A 76 5.53 -13.81 1.76
C ALA A 76 6.92 -13.16 1.60
N ARG A 77 7.41 -13.03 0.36
CA ARG A 77 8.69 -12.36 0.06
C ARG A 77 8.60 -10.86 0.33
N GLU A 78 7.48 -10.23 0.01
CA GLU A 78 7.19 -8.83 0.35
C GLU A 78 7.20 -8.64 1.87
N VAL A 79 6.42 -9.44 2.60
CA VAL A 79 6.34 -9.39 4.07
C VAL A 79 7.71 -9.52 4.73
N ALA A 80 8.56 -10.41 4.22
CA ALA A 80 9.90 -10.61 4.75
C ALA A 80 10.84 -9.40 4.52
N ARG A 81 10.60 -8.61 3.47
CA ARG A 81 11.44 -7.47 3.07
C ARG A 81 10.93 -6.12 3.58
N SER A 82 9.63 -6.01 3.81
CA SER A 82 9.00 -4.80 4.34
C SER A 82 8.70 -4.99 5.83
N TRP A 83 7.60 -5.68 6.14
CA TRP A 83 7.06 -5.77 7.49
C TRP A 83 8.07 -6.29 8.53
N LYS A 84 8.83 -7.35 8.20
CA LYS A 84 9.84 -7.90 9.13
C LYS A 84 11.09 -7.03 9.31
N VAL A 85 11.31 -6.06 8.42
CA VAL A 85 12.48 -5.17 8.45
C VAL A 85 12.14 -3.86 9.15
N ARG A 86 10.98 -3.28 8.83
CA ARG A 86 10.62 -1.91 9.23
C ARG A 86 9.30 -1.80 9.98
N GLY A 87 8.54 -2.87 10.17
CA GLY A 87 7.21 -2.79 10.76
C GLY A 87 6.15 -2.19 9.83
N MET A 88 6.49 -1.92 8.57
CA MET A 88 5.58 -1.39 7.54
C MET A 88 5.69 -2.15 6.22
N GLY A 89 4.65 -2.08 5.40
CA GLY A 89 4.60 -2.69 4.08
C GLY A 89 3.25 -2.50 3.42
N ASP A 90 2.84 -3.51 2.67
CA ASP A 90 1.55 -3.49 1.97
C ASP A 90 0.35 -3.83 2.85
N PHE A 91 -0.79 -3.31 2.42
CA PHE A 91 -2.12 -3.56 2.93
C PHE A 91 -3.02 -4.02 1.78
N ALA A 92 -3.75 -5.11 1.99
CA ALA A 92 -4.90 -5.47 1.19
C ALA A 92 -6.04 -4.48 1.43
N ILE A 93 -6.72 -4.04 0.37
CA ILE A 93 -7.84 -3.10 0.45
C ILE A 93 -9.13 -3.82 0.13
N GLY A 94 -10.08 -3.74 1.05
CA GLY A 94 -11.44 -4.24 0.86
C GLY A 94 -12.50 -3.16 1.06
N LEU A 95 -13.64 -3.33 0.41
CA LEU A 95 -14.83 -2.52 0.67
C LEU A 95 -15.50 -3.01 1.95
N ARG A 96 -15.92 -2.05 2.79
CA ARG A 96 -16.80 -2.32 3.93
C ARG A 96 -18.21 -2.62 3.42
N THR A 97 -18.85 -3.64 3.96
CA THR A 97 -20.29 -3.87 3.73
C THR A 97 -21.14 -2.97 4.63
N GLU A 98 -22.42 -2.76 4.32
CA GLU A 98 -23.32 -1.94 5.16
C GLU A 98 -23.41 -2.45 6.62
N HIS A 99 -23.22 -3.75 6.86
CA HIS A 99 -23.16 -4.32 8.21
C HIS A 99 -21.84 -4.05 8.96
N GLN A 100 -20.82 -3.60 8.24
CA GLN A 100 -19.55 -3.10 8.77
C GLN A 100 -19.50 -1.56 8.76
N ASN A 101 -20.49 -0.88 8.15
CA ASN A 101 -20.60 0.59 8.21
C ASN A 101 -21.05 1.01 9.60
N LEU A 102 -20.09 1.37 10.43
CA LEU A 102 -20.36 2.08 11.65
C LEU A 102 -20.57 3.55 11.29
N GLU A 103 -21.78 3.89 10.82
CA GLU A 103 -22.25 5.29 10.75
C GLU A 103 -22.23 6.00 12.13
N HIS A 104 -21.72 5.36 13.18
CA HIS A 104 -21.63 5.86 14.55
C HIS A 104 -20.19 5.80 15.11
N ASP A 105 -19.17 5.58 14.27
CA ASP A 105 -17.79 5.57 14.72
C ASP A 105 -17.21 7.00 14.79
N ASN A 106 -17.16 7.55 16.00
CA ASN A 106 -16.69 8.91 16.23
C ASN A 106 -15.21 9.09 15.86
N ASP A 107 -14.38 8.04 15.98
CA ASP A 107 -12.94 8.13 15.72
C ASP A 107 -12.66 8.29 14.22
N VAL A 108 -13.37 7.55 13.35
CA VAL A 108 -13.26 7.70 11.89
C VAL A 108 -13.75 9.07 11.45
N ARG A 109 -14.82 9.59 12.08
CA ARG A 109 -15.34 10.94 11.78
C ARG A 109 -14.39 12.05 12.19
N GLU A 110 -13.71 11.89 13.32
CA GLU A 110 -12.84 12.92 13.88
C GLU A 110 -11.43 12.89 13.26
N HIS A 111 -10.88 11.70 13.00
CA HIS A 111 -9.49 11.51 12.57
C HIS A 111 -9.36 10.99 11.12
N GLY A 112 -10.47 10.63 10.47
CA GLY A 112 -10.51 10.11 9.09
C GLY A 112 -10.22 8.61 8.97
N PHE A 113 -9.75 7.96 10.02
CA PHE A 113 -9.56 6.50 10.12
C PHE A 113 -9.48 6.06 11.58
N LYS A 114 -9.60 4.76 11.83
CA LYS A 114 -9.28 4.14 13.12
C LYS A 114 -8.44 2.88 12.94
N ILE A 115 -7.74 2.48 13.98
CA ILE A 115 -7.01 1.20 14.05
C ILE A 115 -7.83 0.26 14.94
N ALA A 116 -8.15 -0.92 14.44
CA ALA A 116 -8.90 -1.95 15.15
C ALA A 116 -8.12 -3.27 15.14
N GLU A 117 -8.38 -4.15 16.11
CA GLU A 117 -7.82 -5.50 16.09
C GLU A 117 -8.34 -6.30 14.88
N ALA A 118 -7.44 -6.99 14.20
CA ALA A 118 -7.78 -7.71 12.97
C ALA A 118 -8.74 -8.90 13.23
N GLY A 119 -8.61 -9.57 14.37
CA GLY A 119 -9.44 -10.73 14.74
C GLY A 119 -10.92 -10.40 14.96
N VAL A 120 -11.29 -9.12 15.05
CA VAL A 120 -12.68 -8.66 15.18
C VAL A 120 -13.36 -8.49 13.82
N GLN A 121 -12.59 -8.51 12.73
CA GLN A 121 -13.07 -8.22 11.39
C GLN A 121 -13.68 -9.46 10.73
N ARG A 122 -14.89 -9.31 10.17
CA ARG A 122 -15.55 -10.37 9.37
C ARG A 122 -14.98 -10.40 7.96
N LEU A 123 -13.74 -10.88 7.83
CA LEU A 123 -12.97 -10.84 6.57
C LEU A 123 -13.61 -11.65 5.43
N GLU A 124 -14.43 -12.65 5.73
CA GLU A 124 -15.18 -13.46 4.76
C GLU A 124 -16.19 -12.67 3.91
N ASP A 125 -16.71 -11.56 4.45
CA ASP A 125 -17.70 -10.71 3.75
C ASP A 125 -17.04 -9.56 2.97
N VAL A 126 -15.70 -9.43 3.07
CA VAL A 126 -14.97 -8.30 2.49
C VAL A 126 -14.77 -8.52 0.99
N ARG A 127 -15.29 -7.60 0.18
CA ARG A 127 -14.94 -7.52 -1.23
C ARG A 127 -13.59 -6.81 -1.38
N TRP A 128 -12.54 -7.59 -1.61
CA TRP A 128 -11.21 -7.05 -1.92
C TRP A 128 -11.21 -6.34 -3.27
N ILE A 129 -10.54 -5.18 -3.35
CA ILE A 129 -10.50 -4.32 -4.54
C ILE A 129 -9.10 -3.84 -4.95
N GLY A 130 -8.08 -4.06 -4.13
CA GLY A 130 -6.72 -3.68 -4.46
C GLY A 130 -5.75 -3.84 -3.31
N TYR A 131 -4.63 -3.15 -3.41
CA TYR A 131 -3.61 -3.00 -2.38
C TYR A 131 -3.06 -1.57 -2.36
N VAL A 132 -2.57 -1.15 -1.21
CA VAL A 132 -1.78 0.07 -1.01
C VAL A 132 -0.67 -0.26 -0.03
N GLY A 133 0.51 0.35 -0.17
CA GLY A 133 1.61 0.08 0.75
C GLY A 133 2.55 1.25 0.87
N ILE A 134 3.29 1.25 1.98
CA ILE A 134 4.46 2.08 2.18
C ILE A 134 5.66 1.16 2.42
N ARG A 135 6.74 1.33 1.66
CA ARG A 135 7.91 0.44 1.71
C ARG A 135 9.20 1.24 1.81
N ASP A 136 10.21 0.63 2.43
CA ASP A 136 11.57 1.18 2.45
C ASP A 136 12.17 1.11 1.04
N ALA A 137 12.45 2.28 0.48
CA ALA A 137 13.02 2.47 -0.85
C ALA A 137 14.54 2.62 -0.83
N THR A 138 15.20 2.52 0.33
CA THR A 138 16.69 2.41 0.38
C THR A 138 17.18 1.10 -0.23
N THR A 139 16.28 0.14 -0.41
CA THR A 139 16.48 -1.12 -1.12
C THR A 139 15.40 -1.25 -2.19
N THR A 140 15.69 -1.81 -3.37
CA THR A 140 14.67 -1.90 -4.43
C THR A 140 13.50 -2.79 -4.00
N SER A 141 12.29 -2.34 -4.32
CA SER A 141 11.08 -3.14 -4.15
C SER A 141 10.91 -4.21 -5.25
N MET A 142 11.76 -4.24 -6.29
CA MET A 142 11.75 -5.19 -7.41
C MET A 142 13.02 -6.06 -7.35
N LEU A 143 12.97 -7.29 -7.88
CA LEU A 143 14.00 -8.32 -7.71
C LEU A 143 15.43 -7.86 -8.02
N ASN A 144 16.34 -8.08 -7.05
CA ASN A 144 17.78 -8.33 -7.19
C ASN A 144 18.72 -7.24 -7.73
N GLU A 145 18.35 -5.97 -7.75
CA GLU A 145 19.31 -4.91 -8.03
C GLU A 145 19.32 -3.88 -6.89
N PRO A 146 20.45 -3.31 -6.47
CA PRO A 146 20.46 -2.05 -5.73
C PRO A 146 19.58 -1.03 -6.47
N THR A 147 19.03 -0.03 -5.80
CA THR A 147 18.50 1.12 -6.55
C THR A 147 19.64 1.58 -7.43
N ALA A 148 19.39 1.81 -8.73
CA ALA A 148 20.46 2.24 -9.64
C ALA A 148 21.19 3.47 -9.08
N VAL A 149 20.50 4.21 -8.21
CA VAL A 149 21.02 5.31 -7.40
C VAL A 149 20.99 4.95 -5.90
N PRO A 150 22.15 4.69 -5.26
CA PRO A 150 22.24 4.59 -3.81
C PRO A 150 21.91 5.93 -3.14
N SER A 151 21.09 5.90 -2.08
CA SER A 151 20.79 7.08 -1.28
C SER A 151 21.59 7.08 0.03
N THR A 152 22.05 8.26 0.45
CA THR A 152 22.65 8.48 1.78
C THR A 152 21.65 8.95 2.83
N ARG A 153 20.38 9.14 2.42
CA ARG A 153 19.31 9.59 3.32
C ARG A 153 18.94 8.52 4.33
N ALA A 154 18.34 8.97 5.43
CA ALA A 154 17.69 8.07 6.36
C ALA A 154 16.51 7.37 5.67
N TRP A 155 16.20 6.14 6.08
CA TRP A 155 15.11 5.38 5.49
C TRP A 155 13.74 6.06 5.65
N GLN A 156 13.56 6.86 6.72
CA GLN A 156 12.34 7.66 6.94
C GLN A 156 12.12 8.73 5.87
N GLU A 157 13.16 9.09 5.11
CA GLU A 157 13.06 9.99 3.97
C GLU A 157 12.93 9.24 2.63
N MET A 158 13.02 7.92 2.65
CA MET A 158 13.05 7.03 1.49
C MET A 158 11.91 6.02 1.61
N VAL A 159 10.67 6.51 1.73
CA VAL A 159 9.48 5.66 1.86
C VAL A 159 8.62 5.74 0.61
N GLU A 160 8.57 4.65 -0.15
CA GLU A 160 7.79 4.54 -1.37
C GLU A 160 6.31 4.31 -1.05
N LEU A 161 5.43 5.19 -1.55
CA LEU A 161 3.99 4.95 -1.60
C LEU A 161 3.66 4.20 -2.89
N ARG A 162 2.98 3.06 -2.77
CA ARG A 162 2.49 2.25 -3.90
C ARG A 162 1.03 1.90 -3.74
N TYR A 163 0.34 1.72 -4.87
CA TYR A 163 -1.02 1.22 -4.87
C TYR A 163 -1.38 0.59 -6.21
N GLY A 164 -2.32 -0.35 -6.16
CA GLY A 164 -2.90 -1.01 -7.32
C GLY A 164 -4.34 -1.41 -7.04
N PHE A 165 -5.25 -1.13 -7.97
CA PHE A 165 -6.67 -1.40 -7.82
C PHE A 165 -7.21 -2.15 -9.01
N HIS A 166 -8.21 -2.99 -8.76
CA HIS A 166 -9.03 -3.57 -9.82
C HIS A 166 -9.65 -2.46 -10.68
N PRO A 167 -9.72 -2.60 -12.02
CA PRO A 167 -10.29 -1.57 -12.90
C PRO A 167 -11.67 -1.05 -12.47
N ASP A 168 -12.57 -1.94 -12.03
CA ASP A 168 -13.88 -1.59 -11.45
C ASP A 168 -13.83 -0.59 -10.28
N ALA A 169 -12.70 -0.45 -9.59
CA ALA A 169 -12.52 0.47 -8.47
C ALA A 169 -11.94 1.83 -8.88
N TRP A 170 -11.50 2.00 -10.14
CA TRP A 170 -10.93 3.24 -10.62
C TRP A 170 -11.97 4.36 -10.72
N GLY A 171 -11.51 5.62 -10.62
CA GLY A 171 -12.37 6.80 -10.72
C GLY A 171 -13.33 7.02 -9.53
N LYS A 172 -13.36 6.12 -8.53
CA LYS A 172 -14.27 6.18 -7.37
C LYS A 172 -13.66 6.78 -6.10
N GLY A 173 -12.43 7.29 -6.21
CA GLY A 173 -11.71 7.94 -5.10
C GLY A 173 -11.07 6.99 -4.07
N PHE A 174 -11.19 5.66 -4.23
CA PHE A 174 -10.63 4.69 -3.29
C PHE A 174 -9.10 4.77 -3.17
N GLY A 175 -8.40 5.03 -4.29
CA GLY A 175 -6.95 5.22 -4.28
C GLY A 175 -6.48 6.38 -3.39
N THR A 176 -7.13 7.53 -3.51
CA THR A 176 -6.82 8.69 -2.67
C THR A 176 -7.14 8.44 -1.20
N GLU A 177 -8.26 7.79 -0.89
CA GLU A 177 -8.64 7.44 0.49
C GLU A 177 -7.65 6.48 1.14
N ALA A 178 -7.34 5.37 0.47
CA ALA A 178 -6.42 4.36 0.99
C ALA A 178 -5.00 4.90 1.17
N ALA A 179 -4.48 5.63 0.16
CA ALA A 179 -3.16 6.23 0.21
C ALA A 179 -3.03 7.28 1.32
N LYS A 180 -4.02 8.17 1.46
CA LYS A 180 -4.02 9.19 2.51
C LYS A 180 -3.89 8.57 3.90
N VAL A 181 -4.63 7.49 4.14
CA VAL A 181 -4.69 6.84 5.45
C VAL A 181 -3.44 6.04 5.76
N VAL A 182 -2.88 5.29 4.80
CA VAL A 182 -1.61 4.58 5.05
C VAL A 182 -0.44 5.55 5.26
N MET A 183 -0.44 6.71 4.58
CA MET A 183 0.57 7.74 4.81
C MET A 183 0.45 8.35 6.21
N ALA A 184 -0.78 8.66 6.64
CA ALA A 184 -1.02 9.16 8.00
C ALA A 184 -0.60 8.15 9.06
N TRP A 185 -0.93 6.87 8.86
CA TRP A 185 -0.49 5.77 9.72
C TRP A 185 1.03 5.65 9.76
N GLY A 186 1.72 5.63 8.61
CA GLY A 186 3.18 5.55 8.55
C GLY A 186 3.88 6.75 9.22
N GLN A 187 3.34 7.95 9.07
CA GLN A 187 3.84 9.12 9.78
C GLN A 187 3.70 8.96 11.30
N GLN A 188 2.54 8.52 11.79
CA GLN A 188 2.24 8.44 13.21
C GLN A 188 2.95 7.28 13.91
N GLU A 189 2.96 6.08 13.30
CA GLU A 189 3.47 4.87 13.94
C GLU A 189 4.95 4.60 13.64
N GLU A 190 5.41 4.92 12.42
CA GLU A 190 6.75 4.58 11.94
C GLU A 190 7.67 5.80 11.80
N GLY A 191 7.15 7.00 12.02
CA GLY A 191 7.94 8.24 12.01
C GLY A 191 8.46 8.59 10.62
N VAL A 192 7.73 8.24 9.56
CA VAL A 192 8.05 8.63 8.17
C VAL A 192 8.09 10.15 8.06
N GLN A 193 9.08 10.68 7.32
CA GLN A 193 9.34 12.11 7.16
C GLN A 193 9.16 12.60 5.73
N ARG A 194 9.39 11.73 4.75
CA ARG A 194 9.17 12.01 3.33
C ARG A 194 8.66 10.75 2.64
N PHE A 195 7.61 10.94 1.86
CA PHE A 195 7.13 9.94 0.94
C PHE A 195 7.64 10.23 -0.46
N ILE A 196 7.97 9.16 -1.18
CA ILE A 196 8.35 9.17 -2.59
C ILE A 196 7.43 8.23 -3.35
N ALA A 197 7.27 8.44 -4.64
CA ALA A 197 6.50 7.53 -5.49
C ALA A 197 7.03 7.61 -6.93
N GLU A 198 6.77 6.56 -7.69
CA GLU A 198 7.05 6.50 -9.13
C GLU A 198 5.75 6.20 -9.88
N THR A 199 5.58 6.84 -11.04
CA THR A 199 4.49 6.51 -11.97
C THR A 199 5.00 6.49 -13.39
N GLU A 200 4.46 5.61 -14.24
CA GLU A 200 4.57 5.75 -15.70
C GLU A 200 4.18 7.17 -16.14
N ARG A 201 4.94 7.78 -17.05
CA ARG A 201 4.74 9.17 -17.48
C ARG A 201 3.37 9.43 -18.08
N GLU A 202 2.80 8.43 -18.74
CA GLU A 202 1.47 8.48 -19.34
C GLU A 202 0.34 8.16 -18.35
N ASN A 203 0.65 7.67 -17.15
CA ASN A 203 -0.34 7.28 -16.14
C ASN A 203 -0.88 8.50 -15.37
N ARG A 204 -1.73 9.27 -16.07
CA ARG A 204 -2.42 10.44 -15.51
C ARG A 204 -3.32 10.11 -14.31
N GLY A 205 -3.82 8.87 -14.23
CA GLY A 205 -4.66 8.41 -13.12
C GLY A 205 -3.87 8.38 -11.81
N SER A 206 -2.73 7.71 -11.81
CA SER A 206 -1.83 7.65 -10.64
C SER A 206 -1.26 9.03 -10.31
N GLY A 207 -0.78 9.79 -11.31
CA GLY A 207 -0.31 11.16 -11.07
C GLY A 207 -1.39 12.08 -10.48
N GLY A 208 -2.65 11.93 -10.90
CA GLY A 208 -3.78 12.66 -10.33
C GLY A 208 -4.09 12.29 -8.88
N VAL A 209 -3.87 11.03 -8.48
CA VAL A 209 -3.96 10.61 -7.07
C VAL A 209 -2.83 11.25 -6.25
N LEU A 210 -1.58 11.17 -6.73
CA LEU A 210 -0.42 11.77 -6.07
C LEU A 210 -0.57 13.30 -5.90
N GLY A 211 -1.02 14.01 -6.93
CA GLY A 211 -1.27 15.45 -6.85
C GLY A 211 -2.35 15.81 -5.81
N LYS A 212 -3.43 15.04 -5.71
CA LYS A 212 -4.46 15.23 -4.65
C LYS A 212 -3.91 14.98 -3.25
N LEU A 213 -2.90 14.13 -3.14
CA LEU A 213 -2.20 13.84 -1.89
C LEU A 213 -1.08 14.85 -1.61
N GLY A 214 -0.89 15.87 -2.43
CA GLY A 214 0.12 16.92 -2.21
C GLY A 214 1.55 16.52 -2.59
N PHE A 215 1.71 15.48 -3.40
CA PHE A 215 3.02 15.20 -4.01
C PHE A 215 3.32 16.20 -5.13
N THR A 216 4.61 16.49 -5.29
CA THR A 216 5.17 17.26 -6.39
C THR A 216 6.12 16.39 -7.20
N GLU A 217 6.14 16.58 -8.52
CA GLU A 217 7.13 15.92 -9.39
C GLU A 217 8.55 16.37 -8.98
N ILE A 218 9.48 15.43 -8.87
CA ILE A 218 10.91 15.72 -8.65
C ILE A 218 11.47 16.16 -10.01
N GLU A 219 12.01 17.37 -10.10
CA GLU A 219 12.57 17.87 -11.36
C GLU A 219 13.85 17.13 -11.74
N GLU A 220 14.02 16.86 -13.03
CA GLU A 220 15.21 16.21 -13.58
C GLU A 220 16.48 16.98 -13.19
N GLY A 221 17.43 16.27 -12.57
CA GLY A 221 18.72 16.82 -12.15
C GLY A 221 18.77 17.43 -10.75
N ILE A 222 17.65 17.53 -10.02
CA ILE A 222 17.65 17.92 -8.60
C ILE A 222 17.98 16.72 -7.71
N GLU A 223 17.26 15.62 -7.91
CA GLU A 223 17.45 14.36 -7.20
C GLU A 223 16.96 13.22 -8.11
N ILE A 224 17.59 12.05 -8.02
CA ILE A 224 17.17 10.85 -8.73
C ILE A 224 17.00 9.77 -7.68
N ILE A 225 15.80 9.21 -7.58
CA ILE A 225 15.48 8.16 -6.61
C ILE A 225 15.74 6.79 -7.22
N TRP A 226 15.12 6.50 -8.37
CA TRP A 226 15.24 5.25 -9.11
C TRP A 226 15.82 5.47 -10.51
N GLY A 227 15.48 6.58 -11.17
CA GLY A 227 15.97 6.95 -12.49
C GLY A 227 15.48 6.02 -13.61
N MET A 228 14.25 5.52 -13.52
CA MET A 228 13.70 4.65 -14.57
C MET A 228 13.26 5.46 -15.79
N ASP A 229 13.68 5.00 -16.97
CA ASP A 229 13.26 5.60 -18.23
C ASP A 229 11.75 5.45 -18.41
N GLY A 230 11.09 6.53 -18.84
CA GLY A 230 9.64 6.53 -19.10
C GLY A 230 8.76 6.77 -17.86
N THR A 231 9.34 6.91 -16.67
CA THR A 231 8.60 7.22 -15.45
C THR A 231 8.72 8.69 -15.04
N LYS A 232 7.97 9.05 -13.99
CA LYS A 232 8.05 10.29 -13.24
C LYS A 232 8.22 9.93 -11.77
N GLU A 233 9.12 10.65 -11.11
CA GLU A 233 9.34 10.53 -9.67
C GLU A 233 8.64 11.68 -8.94
N TRP A 234 8.12 11.37 -7.75
CA TRP A 234 7.31 12.27 -6.97
C TRP A 234 7.82 12.30 -5.54
N GLU A 235 7.73 13.46 -4.89
CA GLU A 235 7.96 13.57 -3.46
C GLU A 235 6.86 14.31 -2.73
N ARG A 236 6.70 13.97 -1.45
CA ARG A 236 5.97 14.77 -0.47
C ARG A 236 6.72 14.74 0.85
N ARG A 237 7.13 15.91 1.32
CA ARG A 237 7.68 16.10 2.67
C ARG A 237 6.57 16.43 3.65
N ILE A 238 6.77 16.02 4.91
CA ILE A 238 5.82 16.19 6.00
C ILE A 238 6.23 17.38 6.87
#